data_AF-A0A1B6J312-F1
#
_entry.id   AF-A0A1B6J312-F1
#
_cell.length_a   1.000
_cell.length_b   1.000
_cell.length_c   1.000
_cell.angle_alpha   90.00
_cell.angle_beta   90.00
_cell.angle_gamma   90.00
#
_symmetry.space_group_name_H-M   'P 1'
#
loop_
_entity.id
_entity.type
_entity.pdbx_description
1 polymer ?
#
loop_
_entity_poly.entity_id
_entity_poly.type
_entity_poly.pdbx_seq_one_letter_code
_entity_poly.pdbx_strand_id
1 'polypeptide(L)'
;IMLREKQELSQQVASLNGQLATVSSTLEQTEEELASVRADFDKYKVRAQSVLRKHQSAGMSQAEADAKQQADDLRQQADTLRIKLNDSVAHIEKLENELKVASGEREVAETRCVNLNIALADKTKQLERIVAEHRSQKLSLETLVQCYKNQLEEKDKASQEQVVRFTQEIEGLRRQLREQPEPVVVAAVVSAETEAVTASITTRTEPPLLEREDGEGSEYIPEYSPSNSPVPSTPKPLLPLDKLLESSDNPIEFPGEREQLEGEVSKLRAELERSHKRAHHQAALLAETEQDAARKEQLIAVLKKEIGRLERCIQRQPHAQNTEYMKNIIFKFVTLETGEDRLRLVPVITTLLQLSPEETQRLAIIAKGQSPDSAAGWGSYFSSWR
;
A
#
# COMPACT_ATOMS: atom_id res chain seq x y z
N ILE A 1 68.80 25.71 127.31
CA ILE A 1 68.25 26.41 126.12
C ILE A 1 69.19 26.18 124.93
N MET A 2 70.42 26.71 124.96
CA MET A 2 71.46 26.53 123.92
C MET A 2 71.72 25.09 123.42
N LEU A 3 71.72 24.08 124.31
CA LEU A 3 72.00 22.69 123.92
C LEU A 3 70.83 22.06 123.12
N ARG A 4 69.60 22.53 123.37
CA ARG A 4 68.38 22.04 122.71
C ARG A 4 68.28 22.63 121.29
N GLU A 5 68.55 23.93 121.14
CA GLU A 5 68.67 24.59 119.82
C GLU A 5 69.79 23.97 118.96
N LYS A 6 70.96 23.67 119.54
CA LYS A 6 72.04 23.01 118.79
C LYS A 6 71.62 21.63 118.29
N GLN A 7 70.85 20.89 119.08
CA GLN A 7 70.37 19.56 118.69
C GLN A 7 69.28 19.65 117.62
N GLU A 8 68.36 20.62 117.71
CA GLU A 8 67.36 20.93 116.68
C GLU A 8 68.01 21.37 115.36
N LEU A 9 69.01 22.26 115.40
CA LEU A 9 69.80 22.67 114.23
C LEU A 9 70.57 21.49 113.62
N SER A 10 71.16 20.61 114.44
CA SER A 10 71.85 19.42 113.94
C SER A 10 70.88 18.43 113.28
N GLN A 11 69.67 18.29 113.82
CA GLN A 11 68.62 17.46 113.23
C GLN A 11 68.12 18.06 111.91
N GLN A 12 68.02 19.40 111.85
CA GLN A 12 67.64 20.13 110.64
C GLN A 12 68.72 20.02 109.56
N VAL A 13 70.01 20.12 109.90
CA VAL A 13 71.13 19.91 108.95
C VAL A 13 71.17 18.46 108.47
N ALA A 14 70.96 17.48 109.34
CA ALA A 14 70.87 16.08 108.93
C ALA A 14 69.66 15.81 108.01
N SER A 15 68.52 16.44 108.30
CA SER A 15 67.33 16.39 107.45
C SER A 15 67.56 17.04 106.09
N LEU A 16 68.17 18.23 106.06
CA LEU A 16 68.51 18.94 104.82
C LEU A 16 69.56 18.18 104.01
N ASN A 17 70.56 17.57 104.64
CA ASN A 17 71.54 16.72 103.94
C ASN A 17 70.88 15.44 103.39
N GLY A 18 69.94 14.84 104.14
CA GLY A 18 69.14 13.73 103.64
C GLY A 18 68.29 14.13 102.44
N GLN A 19 67.63 15.30 102.51
CA GLN A 19 66.88 15.86 101.39
C GLN A 19 67.78 16.16 100.19
N LEU A 20 68.96 16.75 100.40
CA LEU A 20 69.93 17.03 99.36
C LEU A 20 70.41 15.74 98.68
N ALA A 21 70.69 14.69 99.45
CA ALA A 21 71.09 13.39 98.93
C ALA A 21 69.95 12.73 98.13
N THR A 22 68.71 12.79 98.62
CA THR A 22 67.55 12.28 97.87
C THR A 22 67.31 13.07 96.60
N VAL A 23 67.40 14.41 96.62
CA VAL A 23 67.21 15.26 95.45
C VAL A 23 68.32 15.02 94.43
N SER A 24 69.58 14.90 94.87
CA SER A 24 70.70 14.56 94.00
C SER A 24 70.52 13.19 93.34
N SER A 25 70.09 12.19 94.11
CA SER A 25 69.84 10.85 93.60
C SER A 25 68.66 10.83 92.60
N THR A 26 67.57 11.56 92.88
CA THR A 26 66.47 11.71 91.92
C THR A 26 66.89 12.50 90.68
N LEU A 27 67.79 13.48 90.81
CA LEU A 27 68.29 14.26 89.69
C LEU A 27 69.09 13.35 88.74
N GLU A 28 70.05 12.59 89.27
CA GLU A 28 70.83 11.61 88.50
C GLU A 28 69.91 10.60 87.80
N GLN A 29 68.92 10.05 88.51
CA GLN A 29 67.97 9.11 87.91
C GLN A 29 67.17 9.76 86.77
N THR A 30 66.68 10.99 86.96
CA THR A 30 65.95 11.69 85.89
C THR A 30 66.85 12.04 84.71
N GLU A 31 68.14 12.34 84.93
CA GLU A 31 69.10 12.61 83.86
C GLU A 31 69.39 11.34 83.03
N GLU A 32 69.51 10.18 83.69
CA GLU A 32 69.66 8.89 83.01
C GLU A 32 68.41 8.52 82.20
N GLU A 33 67.21 8.70 82.76
CA GLU A 33 65.95 8.49 82.04
C GLU A 33 65.82 9.41 80.81
N LEU A 34 66.19 10.69 80.95
CA LEU A 34 66.17 11.67 79.87
C LEU A 34 67.19 11.31 78.78
N ALA A 35 68.39 10.85 79.15
CA ALA A 35 69.39 10.36 78.22
C ALA A 35 68.91 9.11 77.45
N SER A 36 68.25 8.17 78.16
CA SER A 36 67.65 6.98 77.57
C SER A 36 66.56 7.32 76.55
N VAL A 37 65.62 8.20 76.91
CA VAL A 37 64.54 8.65 76.02
C VAL A 37 65.08 9.38 74.79
N ARG A 38 66.13 10.20 74.95
CA ARG A 38 66.79 10.85 73.81
C ARG A 38 67.40 9.82 72.85
N ALA A 39 68.10 8.82 73.37
CA ALA A 39 68.67 7.76 72.55
C ALA A 39 67.59 6.96 71.81
N ASP A 40 66.45 6.68 72.45
CA ASP A 40 65.33 6.00 71.82
C ASP A 40 64.62 6.87 70.77
N PHE A 41 64.51 8.17 71.01
CA PHE A 41 64.00 9.12 70.01
C PHE A 41 64.91 9.19 68.78
N ASP A 42 66.23 9.21 68.96
CA ASP A 42 67.18 9.21 67.85
C ASP A 42 67.10 7.89 67.05
N LYS A 43 66.99 6.74 67.73
CA LYS A 43 66.74 5.45 67.06
C LYS A 43 65.42 5.45 66.29
N TYR A 44 64.36 6.02 66.87
CA TYR A 44 63.06 6.15 66.21
C TYR A 44 63.17 7.03 64.96
N LYS A 45 63.87 8.17 65.04
CA LYS A 45 64.08 9.09 63.91
C LYS A 45 64.80 8.39 62.77
N VAL A 46 65.88 7.64 63.05
CA VAL A 46 66.60 6.86 62.04
C VAL A 46 65.70 5.78 61.44
N ARG A 47 64.91 5.07 62.26
CA ARG A 47 63.97 4.05 61.79
C ARG A 47 62.89 4.66 60.90
N ALA A 48 62.28 5.77 61.30
CA ALA A 48 61.27 6.48 60.54
C ALA A 48 61.82 6.99 59.21
N GLN A 49 63.03 7.58 59.21
CA GLN A 49 63.70 8.02 58.00
C GLN A 49 64.05 6.86 57.07
N SER A 50 64.47 5.71 57.62
CA SER A 50 64.77 4.51 56.84
C SER A 50 63.51 3.91 56.22
N VAL A 51 62.39 3.87 56.96
CA VAL A 51 61.09 3.44 56.44
C VAL A 51 60.59 4.38 55.34
N LEU A 52 60.66 5.70 55.54
CA LEU A 52 60.28 6.68 54.53
C LEU A 52 61.15 6.55 53.28
N ARG A 53 62.48 6.47 53.44
CA ARG A 53 63.40 6.26 52.31
C ARG A 53 63.10 4.96 51.59
N LYS A 54 62.85 3.87 52.31
CA LYS A 54 62.51 2.57 51.71
C LYS A 54 61.21 2.65 50.90
N HIS A 55 60.22 3.38 51.39
CA HIS A 55 58.95 3.59 50.67
C HIS A 55 59.09 4.55 49.48
N GLN A 56 60.00 5.53 49.54
CA GLN A 56 60.31 6.43 48.43
C GLN A 56 61.23 5.79 47.38
N SER A 57 62.18 4.95 47.79
CA SER A 57 63.14 4.28 46.91
C SER A 57 62.62 2.98 46.31
N ALA A 58 61.58 2.37 46.90
CA ALA A 58 60.96 1.17 46.34
C ALA A 58 60.16 1.42 45.06
N GLY A 59 59.85 2.68 44.73
CA GLY A 59 58.91 2.99 43.65
C GLY A 59 57.53 2.36 43.92
N MET A 60 56.59 2.57 43.01
CA MET A 60 55.32 1.83 43.02
C MET A 60 55.66 0.34 42.85
N SER A 61 55.25 -0.51 43.79
CA SER A 61 55.50 -1.96 43.70
C SER A 61 54.89 -2.50 42.41
N GLN A 62 55.48 -3.52 41.78
CA GLN A 62 54.92 -4.12 40.55
C GLN A 62 53.45 -4.51 40.74
N ALA A 63 53.08 -5.04 41.91
CA ALA A 63 51.69 -5.36 42.24
C ALA A 63 50.76 -4.12 42.32
N GLU A 64 51.30 -2.97 42.74
CA GLU A 64 50.56 -1.70 42.81
C GLU A 64 50.41 -1.07 41.42
N ALA A 65 51.41 -1.22 40.55
CA ALA A 65 51.34 -0.83 39.15
C ALA A 65 50.33 -1.68 38.37
N ASP A 66 50.36 -3.01 38.56
CA ASP A 66 49.42 -3.94 37.94
C ASP A 66 47.98 -3.68 38.42
N ALA A 67 47.78 -3.43 39.71
CA ALA A 67 46.46 -3.07 40.26
C ALA A 67 45.95 -1.74 39.70
N LYS A 68 46.84 -0.76 39.51
CA LYS A 68 46.48 0.54 38.91
C LYS A 68 46.10 0.39 37.44
N GLN A 69 46.85 -0.40 36.66
CA GLN A 69 46.52 -0.70 35.27
C GLN A 69 45.16 -1.41 35.16
N GLN A 70 44.91 -2.40 36.02
CA GLN A 70 43.63 -3.10 36.04
C GLN A 70 42.46 -2.17 36.40
N ALA A 71 42.66 -1.22 37.32
CA ALA A 71 41.65 -0.22 37.66
C ALA A 71 41.37 0.74 36.49
N ASP A 72 42.40 1.13 35.75
CA ASP A 72 42.25 1.98 34.56
C ASP A 72 41.57 1.23 33.41
N ASP A 73 41.90 -0.05 33.17
CA ASP A 73 41.24 -0.90 32.18
C ASP A 73 39.75 -1.10 32.51
N LEU A 74 39.44 -1.37 33.79
CA LEU A 74 38.04 -1.49 34.25
C LEU A 74 37.28 -0.18 34.10
N ARG A 75 37.94 0.98 34.33
CA ARG A 75 37.33 2.30 34.06
C ARG A 75 37.02 2.48 32.58
N GLN A 76 37.96 2.18 31.69
CA GLN A 76 37.72 2.28 30.24
C GLN A 76 36.59 1.36 29.77
N GLN A 77 36.50 0.15 30.33
CA GLN A 77 35.40 -0.77 30.06
C GLN A 77 34.06 -0.22 30.55
N ALA A 78 34.02 0.35 31.77
CA ALA A 78 32.83 0.98 32.32
C ALA A 78 32.37 2.16 31.45
N ASP A 79 33.29 3.01 31.00
CA ASP A 79 32.98 4.14 30.11
C ASP A 79 32.47 3.66 28.75
N THR A 80 33.07 2.62 28.18
CA THR A 80 32.63 2.02 26.91
C THR A 80 31.22 1.43 27.04
N LEU A 81 30.93 0.71 28.13
CA LEU A 81 29.60 0.17 28.41
C LEU A 81 28.57 1.29 28.61
N ARG A 82 28.97 2.39 29.26
CA ARG A 82 28.12 3.55 29.45
C ARG A 82 27.75 4.24 28.15
N ILE A 83 28.71 4.37 27.22
CA ILE A 83 28.44 4.90 25.87
C ILE A 83 27.45 3.98 25.14
N LYS A 84 27.71 2.67 25.11
CA LYS A 84 26.80 1.69 24.47
C LYS A 84 25.40 1.70 25.07
N LEU A 85 25.28 1.87 26.38
CA LEU A 85 24.00 1.99 27.07
C LEU A 85 23.26 3.25 26.60
N ASN A 86 23.94 4.41 26.57
CA ASN A 86 23.35 5.66 26.10
C ASN A 86 22.92 5.57 24.63
N ASP A 87 23.73 4.96 23.76
CA ASP A 87 23.39 4.75 22.36
C ASP A 87 22.16 3.86 22.20
N SER A 88 22.07 2.80 23.02
CA SER A 88 20.92 1.89 23.03
C SER A 88 19.65 2.60 23.52
N VAL A 89 19.76 3.45 24.54
CA VAL A 89 18.65 4.28 25.05
C VAL A 89 18.17 5.25 23.97
N ALA A 90 19.08 5.98 23.31
CA ALA A 90 18.73 6.88 22.21
C ALA A 90 18.07 6.14 21.03
N HIS A 91 18.51 4.90 20.75
CA HIS A 91 17.90 4.06 19.72
C HIS A 91 16.47 3.64 20.11
N ILE A 92 16.25 3.26 21.37
CA ILE A 92 14.92 2.94 21.89
C ILE A 92 13.99 4.15 21.79
N GLU A 93 14.43 5.33 22.24
CA GLU A 93 13.63 6.57 22.13
C GLU A 93 13.26 6.90 20.67
N LYS A 94 14.18 6.66 19.73
CA LYS A 94 13.91 6.83 18.31
C LYS A 94 12.80 5.87 17.83
N LEU A 95 12.93 4.58 18.16
CA LEU A 95 11.93 3.57 17.79
C LEU A 95 10.57 3.84 18.44
N GLU A 96 10.54 4.31 19.69
CA GLU A 96 9.30 4.70 20.37
C GLU A 96 8.60 5.87 19.67
N ASN A 97 9.36 6.86 19.21
CA ASN A 97 8.82 7.98 18.43
C ASN A 97 8.29 7.53 17.07
N GLU A 98 9.02 6.66 16.36
CA GLU A 98 8.56 6.08 15.09
C GLU A 98 7.27 5.26 15.29
N LEU A 99 7.20 4.46 16.35
CA LEU A 99 6.00 3.70 16.70
C LEU A 99 4.81 4.61 17.01
N LYS A 100 5.04 5.72 17.72
CA LYS A 100 4.00 6.70 18.04
C LYS A 100 3.45 7.38 16.79
N VAL A 101 4.32 7.77 15.85
CA VAL A 101 3.91 8.35 14.57
C VAL A 101 3.11 7.33 13.75
N ALA A 102 3.62 6.11 13.61
CA ALA A 102 2.94 5.04 12.88
C ALA A 102 1.57 4.68 13.50
N SER A 103 1.46 4.69 14.83
CA SER A 103 0.18 4.49 15.53
C SER A 103 -0.83 5.59 15.21
N GLY A 104 -0.39 6.85 15.18
CA GLY A 104 -1.25 7.99 14.80
C GLY A 104 -1.72 7.91 13.35
N GLU A 105 -0.83 7.56 12.42
CA GLU A 105 -1.19 7.34 11.02
C GLU A 105 -2.21 6.21 10.86
N ARG A 106 -2.04 5.12 11.61
CA ARG A 106 -3.00 4.00 11.65
C ARG A 106 -4.38 4.44 12.10
N GLU A 107 -4.49 5.23 13.18
CA GLU A 107 -5.78 5.73 13.69
C GLU A 107 -6.48 6.65 12.67
N VAL A 108 -5.72 7.51 11.97
CA VAL A 108 -6.27 8.35 10.90
C VAL A 108 -6.75 7.51 9.72
N ALA A 109 -6.00 6.48 9.33
CA ALA A 109 -6.41 5.57 8.26
C ALA A 109 -7.67 4.77 8.65
N GLU A 110 -7.75 4.30 9.88
CA GLU A 110 -8.90 3.54 10.40
C GLU A 110 -10.17 4.40 10.41
N THR A 111 -10.09 5.64 10.93
CA THR A 111 -11.22 6.58 10.90
C THR A 111 -11.66 6.90 9.47
N ARG A 112 -10.72 7.06 8.53
CA ARG A 112 -11.04 7.23 7.10
C ARG A 112 -11.77 6.01 6.51
N CYS A 113 -11.31 4.79 6.82
CA CYS A 113 -11.96 3.55 6.37
C CYS A 113 -13.40 3.43 6.91
N VAL A 114 -13.61 3.75 8.18
CA VAL A 114 -14.96 3.77 8.77
C VAL A 114 -15.86 4.78 8.05
N ASN A 115 -15.38 5.99 7.82
CA ASN A 115 -16.15 7.02 7.11
C ASN A 115 -16.49 6.62 5.66
N LEU A 116 -15.54 5.98 4.95
CA LEU A 116 -15.78 5.46 3.61
C LEU A 116 -16.81 4.32 3.61
N ASN A 117 -16.77 3.43 4.60
CA ASN A 117 -17.76 2.36 4.75
C ASN A 117 -19.17 2.91 5.01
N ILE A 118 -19.30 3.93 5.86
CA ILE A 118 -20.57 4.62 6.09
C ILE A 118 -21.09 5.25 4.78
N ALA A 119 -20.24 5.98 4.06
CA ALA A 119 -20.61 6.60 2.80
C ALA A 119 -21.02 5.57 1.73
N LEU A 120 -20.32 4.42 1.67
CA LEU A 120 -20.67 3.31 0.80
C LEU A 120 -22.03 2.71 1.17
N ALA A 121 -22.29 2.48 2.46
CA ALA A 121 -23.57 1.96 2.92
C ALA A 121 -24.73 2.90 2.54
N ASP A 122 -24.54 4.22 2.69
CA ASP A 122 -25.53 5.22 2.28
C ASP A 122 -25.77 5.22 0.77
N LYS A 123 -24.71 5.08 -0.04
CA LYS A 123 -24.83 5.00 -1.50
C LYS A 123 -25.52 3.72 -1.96
N THR A 124 -25.21 2.58 -1.35
CA THR A 124 -25.92 1.32 -1.60
C THR A 124 -27.40 1.46 -1.29
N LYS A 125 -27.75 2.05 -0.15
CA LYS A 125 -29.15 2.31 0.24
C LYS A 125 -29.85 3.26 -0.74
N GLN A 126 -29.15 4.28 -1.26
CA GLN A 126 -29.70 5.17 -2.29
C GLN A 126 -29.99 4.40 -3.59
N LEU A 127 -29.06 3.55 -4.04
CA LEU A 127 -29.25 2.72 -5.23
C LEU A 127 -30.41 1.73 -5.07
N GLU A 128 -30.52 1.09 -3.92
CA GLU A 128 -31.64 0.17 -3.62
C GLU A 128 -33.00 0.88 -3.72
N ARG A 129 -33.11 2.11 -3.21
CA ARG A 129 -34.35 2.91 -3.34
C ARG A 129 -34.67 3.21 -4.81
N ILE A 130 -33.69 3.69 -5.58
CA ILE A 130 -33.89 4.01 -7.01
C ILE A 130 -34.29 2.76 -7.79
N VAL A 131 -33.65 1.63 -7.53
CA VAL A 131 -33.99 0.35 -8.18
C VAL A 131 -35.41 -0.10 -7.81
N ALA A 132 -35.82 0.06 -6.55
CA ALA A 132 -37.18 -0.26 -6.13
C ALA A 132 -38.23 0.65 -6.80
N GLU A 133 -37.97 1.96 -6.87
CA GLU A 133 -38.82 2.93 -7.56
C GLU A 133 -38.94 2.60 -9.05
N HIS A 134 -37.82 2.34 -9.73
CA HIS A 134 -37.81 1.96 -11.14
C HIS A 134 -38.57 0.65 -11.38
N ARG A 135 -38.42 -0.35 -10.51
CA ARG A 135 -39.21 -1.60 -10.59
C ARG A 135 -40.70 -1.34 -10.44
N SER A 136 -41.10 -0.48 -9.50
CA SER A 136 -42.51 -0.11 -9.29
C SER A 136 -43.07 0.62 -10.52
N GLN A 137 -42.33 1.57 -11.08
CA GLN A 137 -42.71 2.29 -12.30
C GLN A 137 -42.83 1.34 -13.50
N LYS A 138 -41.87 0.42 -13.67
CA LYS A 138 -41.91 -0.60 -14.72
C LYS A 138 -43.18 -1.46 -14.64
N LEU A 139 -43.50 -1.97 -13.45
CA LEU A 139 -44.74 -2.74 -13.21
C LEU A 139 -46.01 -1.92 -13.51
N SER A 140 -46.03 -0.64 -13.14
CA SER A 140 -47.15 0.26 -13.44
C SER A 140 -47.33 0.46 -14.95
N LEU A 141 -46.24 0.68 -15.68
CA LEU A 141 -46.26 0.82 -17.14
C LEU A 141 -46.66 -0.49 -17.83
N GLU A 142 -46.13 -1.63 -17.41
CA GLU A 142 -46.50 -2.95 -17.92
C GLU A 142 -48.00 -3.22 -17.74
N THR A 143 -48.55 -2.88 -16.57
CA THR A 143 -49.99 -2.99 -16.29
C THR A 143 -50.80 -2.10 -17.22
N LEU A 144 -50.37 -0.85 -17.44
CA LEU A 144 -51.06 0.09 -18.31
C LEU A 144 -51.03 -0.36 -19.78
N VAL A 145 -49.89 -0.86 -20.25
CA VAL A 145 -49.73 -1.43 -21.60
C VAL A 145 -50.67 -2.63 -21.77
N GLN A 146 -50.76 -3.51 -20.76
CA GLN A 146 -51.67 -4.64 -20.81
C GLN A 146 -53.14 -4.22 -20.87
N CYS A 147 -53.54 -3.19 -20.11
CA CYS A 147 -54.89 -2.63 -20.20
C CYS A 147 -55.21 -2.08 -21.60
N TYR A 148 -54.30 -1.30 -22.20
CA TYR A 148 -54.50 -0.77 -23.55
C TYR A 148 -54.52 -1.86 -24.62
N LYS A 149 -53.67 -2.88 -24.47
CA LYS A 149 -53.67 -4.04 -25.37
C LYS A 149 -55.01 -4.77 -25.33
N ASN A 150 -55.53 -5.06 -24.13
CA ASN A 150 -56.85 -5.70 -23.98
C ASN A 150 -57.96 -4.83 -24.60
N GLN A 151 -57.90 -3.51 -24.41
CA GLN A 151 -58.88 -2.59 -24.98
C GLN A 151 -58.86 -2.58 -26.51
N LEU A 152 -57.67 -2.64 -27.12
CA LEU A 152 -57.53 -2.76 -28.58
C LEU A 152 -58.09 -4.09 -29.07
N GLU A 153 -57.74 -5.21 -28.42
CA GLU A 153 -58.27 -6.54 -28.76
C GLU A 153 -59.81 -6.60 -28.68
N GLU A 154 -60.42 -5.97 -27.66
CA GLU A 154 -61.88 -5.86 -27.54
C GLU A 154 -62.50 -5.03 -28.68
N LYS A 155 -61.90 -3.89 -29.03
CA LYS A 155 -62.36 -3.05 -30.14
C LYS A 155 -62.22 -3.75 -31.48
N ASP A 156 -61.12 -4.46 -31.71
CA ASP A 156 -60.89 -5.23 -32.93
C ASP A 156 -61.90 -6.38 -33.05
N LYS A 157 -62.16 -7.10 -31.96
CA LYS A 157 -63.18 -8.15 -31.94
C LYS A 157 -64.58 -7.58 -32.24
N ALA A 158 -64.95 -6.46 -31.62
CA ALA A 158 -66.25 -5.82 -31.86
C ALA A 158 -66.39 -5.33 -33.32
N SER A 159 -65.32 -4.75 -33.88
CA SER A 159 -65.23 -4.37 -35.29
C SER A 159 -65.41 -5.58 -36.19
N GLN A 160 -64.70 -6.68 -35.91
CA GLN A 160 -64.77 -7.90 -36.71
C GLN A 160 -66.17 -8.53 -36.66
N GLU A 161 -66.84 -8.54 -35.49
CA GLU A 161 -68.23 -8.95 -35.36
C GLU A 161 -69.20 -8.05 -36.14
N GLN A 162 -68.94 -6.74 -36.24
CA GLN A 162 -69.72 -5.83 -37.09
C GLN A 162 -69.49 -6.12 -38.57
N VAL A 163 -68.24 -6.32 -39.00
CA VAL A 163 -67.90 -6.67 -40.39
C VAL A 163 -68.59 -7.97 -40.80
N VAL A 164 -68.58 -9.00 -39.94
CA VAL A 164 -69.27 -10.26 -40.21
C VAL A 164 -70.78 -10.03 -40.34
N ARG A 165 -71.39 -9.25 -39.46
CA ARG A 165 -72.83 -8.90 -39.55
C ARG A 165 -73.17 -8.19 -40.86
N PHE A 166 -72.43 -7.14 -41.23
CA PHE A 166 -72.66 -6.43 -42.49
C PHE A 166 -72.41 -7.32 -43.71
N THR A 167 -71.41 -8.21 -43.64
CA THR A 167 -71.15 -9.17 -44.72
C THR A 167 -72.32 -10.13 -44.89
N GLN A 168 -72.85 -10.69 -43.80
CA GLN A 168 -74.04 -11.55 -43.82
C GLN A 168 -75.29 -10.81 -44.35
N GLU A 169 -75.47 -9.55 -43.98
CA GLU A 169 -76.57 -8.71 -44.46
C GLU A 169 -76.45 -8.44 -45.98
N ILE A 170 -75.26 -8.07 -46.45
CA ILE A 170 -74.96 -7.90 -47.89
C ILE A 170 -75.21 -9.21 -48.64
N GLU A 171 -74.78 -10.35 -48.11
CA GLU A 171 -75.03 -11.66 -48.72
C GLU A 171 -76.53 -12.03 -48.74
N GLY A 172 -77.27 -11.68 -47.69
CA GLY A 172 -78.72 -11.85 -47.62
C GLY A 172 -79.45 -11.00 -48.66
N LEU A 173 -79.11 -9.71 -48.76
CA LEU A 173 -79.64 -8.79 -49.76
C LEU A 173 -79.27 -9.23 -51.19
N ARG A 174 -78.03 -9.70 -51.42
CA ARG A 174 -77.62 -10.28 -52.70
C ARG A 174 -78.41 -11.52 -53.07
N ARG A 175 -78.76 -12.38 -52.10
CA ARG A 175 -79.64 -13.54 -52.31
C ARG A 175 -81.06 -13.10 -52.67
N GLN A 176 -81.62 -12.12 -51.96
CA GLN A 176 -82.94 -11.56 -52.29
C GLN A 176 -82.97 -10.92 -53.68
N LEU A 177 -81.91 -10.22 -54.07
CA LEU A 177 -81.77 -9.66 -55.42
C LEU A 177 -81.64 -10.75 -56.50
N ARG A 178 -81.09 -11.92 -56.17
CA ARG A 178 -80.98 -13.08 -57.07
C ARG A 178 -82.28 -13.88 -57.20
N GLU A 179 -83.16 -13.81 -56.20
CA GLU A 179 -84.49 -14.43 -56.20
C GLU A 179 -85.57 -13.54 -56.83
N GLN A 180 -85.26 -12.28 -57.15
CA GLN A 180 -86.08 -11.46 -58.04
C GLN A 180 -85.88 -11.94 -59.50
N PRO A 181 -86.94 -12.31 -60.24
CA PRO A 181 -86.83 -12.62 -61.65
C PRO A 181 -86.80 -11.30 -62.42
N GLU A 182 -85.66 -10.91 -62.98
CA GLU A 182 -85.65 -9.94 -64.07
C GLU A 182 -85.51 -10.61 -65.44
N PRO A 183 -86.25 -10.11 -66.45
CA PRO A 183 -86.30 -10.70 -67.78
C PRO A 183 -85.01 -10.44 -68.55
N VAL A 184 -84.52 -11.48 -69.21
CA VAL A 184 -83.45 -11.38 -70.22
C VAL A 184 -84.06 -10.82 -71.50
N VAL A 185 -83.60 -9.63 -71.93
CA VAL A 185 -83.63 -9.26 -73.35
C VAL A 185 -82.30 -8.60 -73.74
N VAL A 186 -81.60 -9.30 -74.62
CA VAL A 186 -80.48 -8.84 -75.45
C VAL A 186 -81.01 -7.92 -76.54
N ALA A 187 -80.41 -6.74 -76.75
CA ALA A 187 -80.35 -6.08 -78.05
C ALA A 187 -79.33 -4.93 -78.08
N ALA A 188 -78.60 -4.86 -79.18
CA ALA A 188 -77.59 -3.89 -79.56
C ALA A 188 -78.17 -2.49 -79.90
N VAL A 189 -77.26 -1.51 -80.08
CA VAL A 189 -77.26 -0.28 -80.94
C VAL A 189 -76.39 0.76 -80.20
N VAL A 190 -75.09 0.94 -80.52
CA VAL A 190 -74.50 1.77 -81.60
C VAL A 190 -74.59 3.30 -81.35
N SER A 191 -73.40 3.93 -81.32
CA SER A 191 -73.09 5.37 -81.58
C SER A 191 -73.55 6.40 -80.54
N ALA A 192 -72.89 7.55 -80.31
CA ALA A 192 -71.63 8.17 -80.71
C ALA A 192 -71.51 9.49 -79.91
N GLU A 193 -70.28 10.02 -79.78
CA GLU A 193 -69.94 11.45 -79.50
C GLU A 193 -70.32 12.00 -78.08
N THR A 194 -69.57 12.83 -77.34
CA THR A 194 -68.52 13.81 -77.64
C THR A 194 -67.86 14.28 -76.32
N GLU A 195 -66.52 14.41 -76.36
CA GLU A 195 -65.65 15.49 -75.84
C GLU A 195 -65.38 15.85 -74.35
N ALA A 196 -64.12 16.32 -74.20
CA ALA A 196 -63.44 17.11 -73.14
C ALA A 196 -62.74 16.31 -72.01
N VAL A 197 -61.47 16.55 -71.61
CA VAL A 197 -60.48 17.61 -71.90
C VAL A 197 -59.10 17.21 -71.31
N THR A 198 -58.00 17.55 -72.03
CA THR A 198 -56.58 17.79 -71.58
C THR A 198 -55.75 16.65 -70.93
N ALA A 199 -54.65 16.21 -71.58
CA ALA A 199 -53.24 16.66 -71.41
C ALA A 199 -52.62 16.21 -70.07
N SER A 200 -51.40 15.68 -69.91
CA SER A 200 -50.25 15.42 -70.76
C SER A 200 -49.16 14.79 -69.86
N ILE A 201 -48.32 13.90 -70.42
CA ILE A 201 -46.85 13.88 -70.24
C ILE A 201 -46.22 13.13 -69.01
N THR A 202 -45.42 12.11 -69.41
CA THR A 202 -44.11 11.61 -68.89
C THR A 202 -43.98 10.61 -67.73
N THR A 203 -43.54 9.40 -68.12
CA THR A 203 -42.31 8.69 -67.70
C THR A 203 -41.73 8.97 -66.31
N ARG A 204 -41.50 7.91 -65.52
CA ARG A 204 -40.15 7.50 -65.08
C ARG A 204 -40.16 6.21 -64.24
N THR A 205 -39.26 5.32 -64.62
CA THR A 205 -38.70 4.18 -63.88
C THR A 205 -38.06 4.59 -62.55
N GLU A 206 -38.37 3.91 -61.44
CA GLU A 206 -37.44 3.67 -60.30
C GLU A 206 -37.78 2.36 -59.55
N PRO A 207 -36.79 1.70 -58.90
CA PRO A 207 -36.76 0.26 -58.56
C PRO A 207 -37.19 -0.05 -57.11
N PRO A 208 -37.29 -1.33 -56.67
CA PRO A 208 -37.75 -1.66 -55.32
C PRO A 208 -36.65 -1.33 -54.28
N LEU A 209 -37.03 -0.62 -53.21
CA LEU A 209 -36.18 -0.42 -52.04
C LEU A 209 -36.13 -1.73 -51.24
N LEU A 210 -34.96 -2.40 -51.29
CA LEU A 210 -34.60 -3.42 -50.31
C LEU A 210 -34.49 -2.78 -48.92
N GLU A 211 -35.11 -3.40 -47.93
CA GLU A 211 -34.85 -3.14 -46.51
C GLU A 211 -33.40 -3.53 -46.18
N ARG A 212 -32.62 -2.60 -45.62
CA ARG A 212 -31.33 -2.91 -44.99
C ARG A 212 -31.59 -3.43 -43.59
N GLU A 213 -30.96 -4.55 -43.27
CA GLU A 213 -30.84 -5.13 -41.94
C GLU A 213 -30.01 -4.19 -41.05
N ASP A 214 -30.56 -3.77 -39.90
CA ASP A 214 -29.79 -3.03 -38.89
C ASP A 214 -28.93 -4.02 -38.11
N GLY A 215 -27.67 -4.12 -38.53
CA GLY A 215 -26.61 -4.82 -37.85
C GLY A 215 -25.31 -4.02 -37.88
N GLU A 216 -24.94 -3.51 -36.70
CA GLU A 216 -23.57 -3.51 -36.15
C GLU A 216 -22.49 -2.59 -36.74
N GLY A 217 -21.89 -1.82 -35.82
CA GLY A 217 -20.61 -1.11 -35.97
C GLY A 217 -20.80 0.38 -36.26
N SER A 218 -20.14 1.32 -35.60
CA SER A 218 -19.03 1.27 -34.66
C SER A 218 -18.97 2.63 -33.96
N GLU A 219 -18.76 2.61 -32.66
CA GLU A 219 -18.15 3.65 -31.83
C GLU A 219 -17.24 4.66 -32.58
N TYR A 220 -17.61 5.94 -32.55
CA TYR A 220 -16.68 7.05 -32.76
C TYR A 220 -16.93 8.19 -31.77
N ILE A 221 -15.83 8.74 -31.27
CA ILE A 221 -15.66 9.63 -30.13
C ILE A 221 -16.05 11.08 -30.48
N PRO A 222 -16.49 11.92 -29.53
CA PRO A 222 -16.92 13.30 -29.81
C PRO A 222 -15.74 14.21 -30.20
N GLU A 223 -15.77 14.74 -31.42
CA GLU A 223 -14.92 15.85 -31.85
C GLU A 223 -15.46 17.17 -31.29
N TYR A 224 -14.67 17.81 -30.42
CA TYR A 224 -14.82 19.22 -30.10
C TYR A 224 -14.10 20.06 -31.17
N SER A 225 -14.89 20.90 -31.84
CA SER A 225 -14.59 22.15 -32.59
C SER A 225 -13.17 22.73 -32.47
N PRO A 226 -12.61 23.36 -33.55
CA PRO A 226 -13.09 24.69 -33.92
C PRO A 226 -12.96 25.08 -35.41
N SER A 227 -13.83 25.97 -35.89
CA SER A 227 -13.42 27.24 -36.52
C SER A 227 -14.58 27.82 -37.34
N ASN A 228 -15.19 28.89 -36.80
CA ASN A 228 -15.92 29.85 -37.60
C ASN A 228 -14.93 30.59 -38.50
N SER A 229 -15.00 30.36 -39.81
CA SER A 229 -14.59 31.37 -40.79
C SER A 229 -15.59 31.38 -41.95
N PRO A 230 -16.09 32.57 -42.37
CA PRO A 230 -17.01 32.65 -43.50
C PRO A 230 -16.26 32.42 -44.80
N VAL A 231 -16.78 31.50 -45.61
CA VAL A 231 -16.38 31.33 -47.02
C VAL A 231 -16.71 32.62 -47.78
N PRO A 232 -15.74 33.33 -48.41
CA PRO A 232 -16.07 34.36 -49.37
C PRO A 232 -16.21 33.73 -50.76
N SER A 233 -17.45 33.47 -51.14
CA SER A 233 -17.83 33.16 -52.52
C SER A 233 -17.70 34.43 -53.38
N THR A 234 -16.53 34.66 -53.98
CA THR A 234 -16.34 35.48 -55.21
C THR A 234 -14.89 35.34 -55.72
N PRO A 235 -14.65 35.19 -57.04
CA PRO A 235 -13.29 35.18 -57.56
C PRO A 235 -12.74 36.60 -57.54
N LYS A 236 -11.69 36.86 -56.75
CA LYS A 236 -10.93 38.10 -56.86
C LYS A 236 -10.15 38.07 -58.18
N PRO A 237 -10.09 39.18 -58.94
CA PRO A 237 -9.26 39.24 -60.14
C PRO A 237 -7.80 39.04 -59.74
N LEU A 238 -7.11 38.12 -60.41
CA LEU A 238 -5.68 37.89 -60.21
C LEU A 238 -4.93 39.19 -60.50
N LEU A 239 -4.14 39.65 -59.53
CA LEU A 239 -3.26 40.79 -59.70
C LEU A 239 -2.20 40.45 -60.76
N PRO A 240 -1.96 41.34 -61.74
CA PRO A 240 -0.98 41.09 -62.78
C PRO A 240 0.42 40.91 -62.17
N LEU A 241 1.19 39.99 -62.74
CA LEU A 241 2.49 39.55 -62.24
C LEU A 241 3.46 40.72 -62.00
N ASP A 242 3.40 41.74 -62.84
CA ASP A 242 4.23 42.95 -62.72
C ASP A 242 4.01 43.67 -61.39
N LYS A 243 2.78 43.65 -60.85
CA LYS A 243 2.42 44.30 -59.58
C LYS A 243 2.83 43.48 -58.35
N LEU A 244 2.98 42.16 -58.51
CA LEU A 244 3.51 41.25 -57.49
C LEU A 244 5.04 41.32 -57.45
N LEU A 245 5.69 41.47 -58.60
CA LEU A 245 7.14 41.63 -58.68
C LEU A 245 7.59 43.01 -58.17
N GLU A 246 6.81 44.07 -58.41
CA GLU A 246 7.04 45.40 -57.79
C GLU A 246 6.92 45.38 -56.26
N SER A 247 6.16 44.44 -55.68
CA SER A 247 6.03 44.28 -54.22
C SER A 247 7.19 43.51 -53.58
N SER A 248 7.92 42.72 -54.37
CA SER A 248 9.07 41.95 -53.88
C SER A 248 10.38 42.75 -53.85
N ASP A 249 10.45 43.86 -54.58
CA ASP A 249 11.70 44.61 -54.79
C ASP A 249 11.74 45.98 -54.09
N ASN A 250 10.71 46.31 -53.30
CA ASN A 250 10.69 47.48 -52.43
C ASN A 250 10.67 47.06 -50.96
N PRO A 251 11.73 47.34 -50.18
CA PRO A 251 11.72 47.16 -48.73
C PRO A 251 10.96 48.32 -48.06
N ILE A 252 9.76 48.65 -48.57
CA ILE A 252 8.86 49.58 -47.92
C ILE A 252 8.05 48.76 -46.93
N GLU A 253 8.56 48.78 -45.70
CA GLU A 253 7.85 48.61 -44.44
C GLU A 253 6.33 48.70 -44.60
N PHE A 254 5.63 47.56 -44.68
CA PHE A 254 4.25 47.45 -44.21
C PHE A 254 4.35 47.21 -42.70
N PRO A 255 4.21 48.24 -41.84
CA PRO A 255 4.57 48.12 -40.42
C PRO A 255 3.63 47.17 -39.66
N GLY A 256 2.48 46.80 -40.23
CA GLY A 256 1.49 45.95 -39.58
C GLY A 256 1.57 44.46 -39.88
N GLU A 257 2.05 44.04 -41.04
CA GLU A 257 1.94 42.63 -41.46
C GLU A 257 3.02 41.75 -40.81
N ARG A 258 4.24 42.28 -40.64
CA ARG A 258 5.31 41.62 -39.89
C ARG A 258 4.98 41.53 -38.40
N GLU A 259 4.38 42.57 -37.83
CA GLU A 259 3.97 42.62 -36.42
C GLU A 259 2.76 41.69 -36.15
N GLN A 260 1.84 41.56 -37.12
CA GLN A 260 0.76 40.56 -37.09
C GLN A 260 1.28 39.12 -37.16
N LEU A 261 2.20 38.82 -38.08
CA LEU A 261 2.83 37.50 -38.19
C LEU A 261 3.65 37.16 -36.95
N GLU A 262 4.39 38.11 -36.38
CA GLU A 262 5.16 37.91 -35.15
C GLU A 262 4.24 37.69 -33.94
N GLY A 263 3.09 38.39 -33.89
CA GLY A 263 2.02 38.16 -32.92
C GLY A 263 1.38 36.76 -33.05
N GLU A 264 1.13 36.28 -34.27
CA GLU A 264 0.63 34.93 -34.52
C GLU A 264 1.63 33.85 -34.14
N VAL A 265 2.91 34.01 -34.50
CA VAL A 265 3.99 33.10 -34.12
C VAL A 265 4.13 33.05 -32.59
N SER A 266 4.00 34.19 -31.90
CA SER A 266 4.01 34.26 -30.44
C SER A 266 2.83 33.50 -29.82
N LYS A 267 1.62 33.67 -30.37
CA LYS A 267 0.42 32.93 -29.92
C LYS A 267 0.57 31.43 -30.13
N LEU A 268 1.06 31.00 -31.30
CA LEU A 268 1.30 29.58 -31.61
C LEU A 268 2.37 28.97 -30.70
N ARG A 269 3.45 29.71 -30.39
CA ARG A 269 4.45 29.27 -29.41
C ARG A 269 3.85 29.12 -28.01
N ALA A 270 3.01 30.06 -27.58
CA ALA A 270 2.32 29.98 -26.29
C ALA A 270 1.30 28.82 -26.23
N GLU A 271 0.63 28.51 -27.34
CA GLU A 271 -0.26 27.37 -27.48
C GLU A 271 0.49 26.03 -27.46
N LEU A 272 1.62 25.97 -28.16
CA LEU A 272 2.53 24.83 -28.16
C LEU A 272 3.06 24.55 -26.75
N GLU A 273 3.49 25.59 -26.03
CA GLU A 273 3.97 25.48 -24.66
C GLU A 273 2.86 25.02 -23.70
N ARG A 274 1.62 25.52 -23.87
CA ARG A 274 0.44 25.03 -23.13
C ARG A 274 0.15 23.57 -23.44
N SER A 275 0.25 23.16 -24.70
CA SER A 275 0.04 21.77 -25.11
C SER A 275 1.13 20.84 -24.55
N HIS A 276 2.39 21.27 -24.60
CA HIS A 276 3.53 20.55 -24.05
C HIS A 276 3.39 20.33 -22.53
N LYS A 277 2.97 21.36 -21.79
CA LYS A 277 2.69 21.25 -20.34
C LYS A 277 1.55 20.28 -20.04
N ARG A 278 0.46 20.30 -20.84
CA ARG A 278 -0.65 19.33 -20.70
C ARG A 278 -0.18 17.90 -20.96
N ALA A 279 0.56 17.68 -22.05
CA ALA A 279 1.10 16.37 -22.39
C ALA A 279 2.04 15.86 -21.30
N HIS A 280 2.89 16.72 -20.74
CA HIS A 280 3.79 16.35 -19.64
C HIS A 280 3.02 15.98 -18.36
N HIS A 281 2.00 16.75 -17.99
CA HIS A 281 1.15 16.43 -16.84
C HIS A 281 0.38 15.12 -17.03
N GLN A 282 -0.17 14.88 -18.22
CA GLN A 282 -0.84 13.62 -18.56
C GLN A 282 0.14 12.44 -18.51
N ALA A 283 1.36 12.60 -19.02
CA ALA A 283 2.39 11.56 -18.94
C ALA A 283 2.77 11.25 -17.48
N ALA A 284 2.89 12.27 -16.62
CA ALA A 284 3.16 12.08 -15.20
C ALA A 284 2.01 11.35 -14.49
N LEU A 285 0.75 11.73 -14.76
CA LEU A 285 -0.43 11.04 -14.23
C LEU A 285 -0.49 9.59 -14.71
N LEU A 286 -0.22 9.33 -15.98
CA LEU A 286 -0.20 7.97 -16.52
C LEU A 286 0.86 7.12 -15.83
N ALA A 287 2.07 7.64 -15.66
CA ALA A 287 3.14 6.95 -14.94
C ALA A 287 2.76 6.65 -13.48
N GLU A 288 2.11 7.60 -12.78
CA GLU A 288 1.60 7.39 -11.43
C GLU A 288 0.51 6.31 -11.39
N THR A 289 -0.43 6.32 -12.35
CA THR A 289 -1.48 5.29 -12.45
C THR A 289 -0.93 3.91 -12.79
N GLU A 290 0.11 3.84 -13.64
CA GLU A 290 0.80 2.60 -13.98
C GLU A 290 1.53 2.03 -12.76
N GLN A 291 2.21 2.89 -11.99
CA GLN A 291 2.86 2.50 -10.74
C GLN A 291 1.84 1.96 -9.73
N ASP A 292 0.70 2.64 -9.58
CA ASP A 292 -0.36 2.20 -8.68
C ASP A 292 -1.04 0.90 -9.15
N ALA A 293 -1.17 0.69 -10.46
CA ALA A 293 -1.66 -0.56 -11.01
C ALA A 293 -0.69 -1.71 -10.66
N ALA A 294 0.62 -1.52 -10.83
CA ALA A 294 1.64 -2.51 -10.48
C ALA A 294 1.62 -2.86 -8.99
N ARG A 295 1.47 -1.88 -8.09
CA ARG A 295 1.33 -2.11 -6.65
C ARG A 295 0.08 -2.93 -6.32
N LYS A 296 -1.06 -2.61 -6.93
CA LYS A 296 -2.33 -3.35 -6.73
C LYS A 296 -2.19 -4.79 -7.21
N GLU A 297 -1.52 -5.02 -8.33
CA GLU A 297 -1.27 -6.36 -8.85
C GLU A 297 -0.38 -7.19 -7.90
N GLN A 298 0.68 -6.59 -7.35
CA GLN A 298 1.50 -7.24 -6.33
C GLN A 298 0.70 -7.60 -5.08
N LEU A 299 -0.14 -6.68 -4.58
CA LEU A 299 -1.01 -6.93 -3.45
C LEU A 299 -2.00 -8.06 -3.73
N ILE A 300 -2.63 -8.06 -4.91
CA ILE A 300 -3.52 -9.14 -5.36
C ILE A 300 -2.78 -10.49 -5.38
N ALA A 301 -1.54 -10.52 -5.87
CA ALA A 301 -0.74 -11.75 -5.89
C ALA A 301 -0.43 -12.27 -4.47
N VAL A 302 -0.10 -11.37 -3.54
CA VAL A 302 0.13 -11.72 -2.13
C VAL A 302 -1.16 -12.22 -1.47
N LEU A 303 -2.28 -11.51 -1.66
CA LEU A 303 -3.58 -11.90 -1.11
C LEU A 303 -4.04 -13.25 -1.66
N LYS A 304 -3.87 -13.52 -2.95
CA LYS A 304 -4.16 -14.84 -3.55
C LYS A 304 -3.32 -15.95 -2.91
N LYS A 305 -2.02 -15.70 -2.68
CA LYS A 305 -1.14 -16.67 -1.99
C LYS A 305 -1.59 -16.90 -0.55
N GLU A 306 -2.00 -15.84 0.16
CA GLU A 306 -2.45 -15.90 1.55
C GLU A 306 -3.80 -16.61 1.67
N ILE A 307 -4.73 -16.35 0.76
CA ILE A 307 -6.00 -17.10 0.66
C ILE A 307 -5.69 -18.58 0.45
N GLY A 308 -4.85 -18.93 -0.53
CA GLY A 308 -4.45 -20.32 -0.75
C GLY A 308 -3.74 -20.96 0.46
N ARG A 309 -2.98 -20.18 1.24
CA ARG A 309 -2.37 -20.63 2.50
C ARG A 309 -3.43 -20.88 3.57
N LEU A 310 -4.37 -19.95 3.76
CA LEU A 310 -5.46 -20.06 4.73
C LEU A 310 -6.41 -21.20 4.38
N GLU A 311 -6.74 -21.39 3.11
CA GLU A 311 -7.51 -22.53 2.63
C GLU A 311 -6.81 -23.85 2.96
N ARG A 312 -5.49 -23.97 2.69
CA ARG A 312 -4.71 -25.14 3.13
C ARG A 312 -4.73 -25.31 4.65
N CYS A 313 -4.63 -24.24 5.43
CA CYS A 313 -4.71 -24.30 6.89
C CYS A 313 -6.08 -24.79 7.38
N ILE A 314 -7.17 -24.28 6.80
CA ILE A 314 -8.55 -24.69 7.14
C ILE A 314 -8.79 -26.15 6.75
N GLN A 315 -8.33 -26.57 5.58
CA GLN A 315 -8.40 -27.97 5.14
C GLN A 315 -7.54 -28.92 6.01
N ARG A 316 -6.44 -28.42 6.58
CA ARG A 316 -5.62 -29.15 7.56
C ARG A 316 -6.24 -29.20 8.96
N GLN A 317 -7.16 -28.31 9.29
CA GLN A 317 -7.79 -28.23 10.61
C GLN A 317 -8.48 -29.53 11.09
N PRO A 318 -9.26 -30.28 10.26
CA PRO A 318 -9.79 -31.58 10.67
C PRO A 318 -8.69 -32.65 10.85
N HIS A 319 -7.57 -32.53 10.15
CA HIS A 319 -6.42 -33.43 10.27
C HIS A 319 -5.46 -33.05 11.41
N ALA A 320 -5.51 -31.80 11.90
CA ALA A 320 -4.74 -31.31 13.04
C ALA A 320 -5.17 -31.96 14.37
N GLN A 321 -6.43 -32.40 14.46
CA GLN A 321 -6.92 -33.22 15.58
C GLN A 321 -6.33 -34.64 15.57
N ASN A 322 -5.71 -35.03 14.45
CA ASN A 322 -5.07 -36.31 14.22
C ASN A 322 -3.52 -36.21 14.22
N THR A 323 -2.98 -35.29 15.03
CA THR A 323 -1.53 -35.08 15.23
C THR A 323 -0.82 -36.34 15.74
N GLU A 324 -1.49 -37.15 16.56
CA GLU A 324 -0.99 -38.46 17.01
C GLU A 324 -0.81 -39.45 15.84
N TYR A 325 -1.78 -39.53 14.92
CA TYR A 325 -1.68 -40.36 13.72
C TYR A 325 -0.64 -39.84 12.74
N MET A 326 -0.57 -38.51 12.57
CA MET A 326 0.46 -37.86 11.77
C MET A 326 1.86 -38.18 12.31
N LYS A 327 2.05 -38.02 13.63
CA LYS A 327 3.28 -38.40 14.33
C LYS A 327 3.64 -39.85 14.04
N ASN A 328 2.68 -40.77 14.14
CA ASN A 328 2.92 -42.19 13.89
C ASN A 328 3.26 -42.49 12.42
N ILE A 329 2.66 -41.79 11.45
CA ILE A 329 2.97 -41.96 10.02
C ILE A 329 4.33 -41.37 9.68
N ILE A 330 4.64 -40.17 10.15
CA ILE A 330 5.95 -39.54 9.92
C ILE A 330 7.04 -40.38 10.61
N PHE A 331 6.78 -40.83 11.84
CA PHE A 331 7.70 -41.70 12.56
C PHE A 331 7.95 -42.99 11.77
N LYS A 332 6.91 -43.65 11.26
CA LYS A 332 7.04 -44.81 10.36
C LYS A 332 7.81 -44.47 9.08
N PHE A 333 7.51 -43.33 8.45
CA PHE A 333 8.20 -42.90 7.23
C PHE A 333 9.71 -42.69 7.44
N VAL A 334 10.10 -42.15 8.59
CA VAL A 334 11.51 -41.91 8.95
C VAL A 334 12.23 -43.19 9.39
N THR A 335 11.53 -44.12 10.07
CA THR A 335 12.14 -45.37 10.60
C THR A 335 12.14 -46.54 9.62
N LEU A 336 11.24 -46.59 8.63
CA LEU A 336 11.27 -47.65 7.60
C LEU A 336 12.49 -47.50 6.69
N GLU A 337 13.02 -48.57 6.12
CA GLU A 337 14.11 -48.49 5.13
C GLU A 337 13.60 -47.89 3.80
N THR A 338 14.48 -47.28 3.00
CA THR A 338 14.11 -46.67 1.71
C THR A 338 13.61 -47.74 0.74
N GLY A 339 12.37 -47.64 0.26
CA GLY A 339 11.72 -48.67 -0.56
C GLY A 339 10.22 -48.50 -0.76
N GLU A 340 9.55 -49.56 -1.20
CA GLU A 340 8.11 -49.59 -1.54
C GLU A 340 7.20 -49.18 -0.37
N ASP A 341 7.61 -49.51 0.86
CA ASP A 341 6.85 -49.16 2.08
C ASP A 341 6.85 -47.65 2.36
N ARG A 342 7.95 -46.94 2.11
CA ARG A 342 7.98 -45.47 2.20
C ARG A 342 7.14 -44.84 1.10
N LEU A 343 7.12 -45.41 -0.11
CA LEU A 343 6.31 -44.90 -1.22
C LEU A 343 4.82 -45.03 -0.97
N ARG A 344 4.39 -46.12 -0.30
CA ARG A 344 2.99 -46.30 0.10
C ARG A 344 2.51 -45.24 1.10
N LEU A 345 3.41 -44.67 1.88
CA LEU A 345 3.11 -43.59 2.82
C LEU A 345 3.07 -42.19 2.16
N VAL A 346 3.65 -42.00 0.96
CA VAL A 346 3.70 -40.69 0.29
C VAL A 346 2.31 -40.13 -0.05
N PRO A 347 1.36 -40.91 -0.62
CA PRO A 347 0.00 -40.43 -0.86
C PRO A 347 -0.71 -40.05 0.45
N VAL A 348 -0.50 -40.84 1.51
CA VAL A 348 -1.11 -40.60 2.83
C VAL A 348 -0.55 -39.33 3.48
N ILE A 349 0.76 -39.10 3.40
CA ILE A 349 1.39 -37.86 3.88
C ILE A 349 0.94 -36.67 3.02
N THR A 350 0.79 -36.86 1.70
CA THR A 350 0.30 -35.82 0.78
C THR A 350 -1.12 -35.40 1.09
N THR A 351 -2.03 -36.34 1.35
CA THR A 351 -3.42 -36.00 1.71
C THR A 351 -3.54 -35.41 3.10
N LEU A 352 -2.77 -35.93 4.08
CA LEU A 352 -2.80 -35.42 5.45
C LEU A 352 -2.17 -34.04 5.60
N LEU A 353 -1.09 -33.74 4.86
CA LEU A 353 -0.42 -32.44 4.91
C LEU A 353 -0.83 -31.51 3.77
N GLN A 354 -1.68 -31.94 2.82
CA GLN A 354 -2.05 -31.16 1.64
C GLN A 354 -0.82 -30.53 1.00
N LEU A 355 0.14 -31.39 0.65
CA LEU A 355 1.39 -30.97 0.03
C LEU A 355 1.14 -30.51 -1.39
N SER A 356 1.91 -29.51 -1.82
CA SER A 356 1.94 -29.10 -3.21
C SER A 356 2.47 -30.23 -4.11
N PRO A 357 2.12 -30.25 -5.41
CA PRO A 357 2.61 -31.26 -6.35
C PRO A 357 4.14 -31.38 -6.36
N GLU A 358 4.84 -30.24 -6.20
CA GLU A 358 6.30 -30.17 -6.11
C GLU A 358 6.85 -30.86 -4.85
N GLU A 359 6.22 -30.65 -3.70
CA GLU A 359 6.60 -31.26 -2.42
C GLU A 359 6.33 -32.77 -2.41
N THR A 360 5.20 -33.21 -2.98
CA THR A 360 4.89 -34.63 -3.16
C THR A 360 5.90 -35.31 -4.07
N GLN A 361 6.34 -34.65 -5.14
CA GLN A 361 7.39 -35.17 -6.03
C GLN A 361 8.72 -35.34 -5.29
N ARG A 362 9.13 -34.37 -4.46
CA ARG A 362 10.35 -34.47 -3.64
C ARG A 362 10.27 -35.61 -2.62
N LEU A 363 9.14 -35.78 -1.94
CA LEU A 363 8.93 -36.90 -1.03
C LEU A 363 8.95 -38.25 -1.74
N ALA A 364 8.40 -38.34 -2.96
CA ALA A 364 8.45 -39.56 -3.77
C ALA A 364 9.89 -39.92 -4.20
N ILE A 365 10.72 -38.92 -4.52
CA ILE A 365 12.13 -39.10 -4.85
C ILE A 365 12.91 -39.61 -3.63
N ILE A 366 12.71 -38.99 -2.47
CA ILE A 366 13.31 -39.40 -1.19
C ILE A 366 12.86 -40.82 -0.78
N ALA A 367 11.59 -41.16 -1.00
CA ALA A 367 11.04 -42.47 -0.70
C ALA A 367 11.62 -43.58 -1.59
N LYS A 368 12.00 -43.27 -2.84
CA LYS A 368 12.73 -44.17 -3.77
C LYS A 368 14.21 -44.36 -3.43
N GLY A 369 14.73 -43.67 -2.40
CA GLY A 369 16.14 -43.74 -2.01
C GLY A 369 17.08 -42.96 -2.95
N GLN A 370 16.55 -42.16 -3.86
CA GLN A 370 17.37 -41.25 -4.68
C GLN A 370 17.49 -39.92 -3.92
N SER A 371 18.71 -39.53 -3.54
CA SER A 371 18.92 -38.18 -2.99
C SER A 371 18.85 -37.17 -4.13
N PRO A 372 17.92 -36.20 -4.13
CA PRO A 372 17.89 -35.20 -5.19
C PRO A 372 19.07 -34.23 -5.13
N ASP A 373 19.79 -34.12 -4.00
CA ASP A 373 21.00 -33.29 -3.88
C ASP A 373 21.88 -33.78 -2.71
N SER A 374 23.06 -34.33 -3.01
CA SER A 374 24.09 -34.68 -2.02
C SER A 374 24.78 -33.44 -1.39
N ALA A 375 24.24 -32.22 -1.61
CA ALA A 375 24.87 -30.97 -1.19
C ALA A 375 24.04 -30.12 -0.21
N ALA A 376 22.80 -30.48 0.11
CA ALA A 376 21.95 -29.69 1.00
C ALA A 376 21.50 -30.52 2.21
N GLY A 377 22.47 -30.91 3.03
CA GLY A 377 22.20 -31.45 4.36
C GLY A 377 21.42 -30.44 5.21
N TRP A 378 20.59 -30.95 6.12
CA TRP A 378 19.77 -30.23 7.09
C TRP A 378 20.48 -29.10 7.87
N GLY A 379 21.81 -28.99 7.79
CA GLY A 379 22.60 -27.90 8.36
C GLY A 379 22.31 -26.51 7.77
N SER A 380 21.81 -26.39 6.54
CA SER A 380 21.57 -25.06 5.93
C SER A 380 20.44 -24.27 6.59
N TYR A 381 19.45 -24.94 7.20
CA TYR A 381 18.31 -24.28 7.84
C TYR A 381 18.61 -23.83 9.28
N PHE A 382 19.64 -24.41 9.93
CA PHE A 382 20.04 -24.01 11.29
C PHE A 382 20.99 -22.81 11.32
N SER A 383 21.58 -22.43 10.18
CA SER A 383 22.49 -21.27 10.11
C SER A 383 21.80 -19.91 10.15
N SER A 384 20.47 -19.84 10.00
CA SER A 384 19.73 -18.57 10.07
C SER A 384 19.26 -18.20 11.49
N TRP A 385 19.63 -18.97 12.51
CA TRP A 385 19.22 -18.79 13.91
C TRP A 385 20.43 -18.63 14.84
N ARG A 386 21.50 -17.99 14.37
CA ARG A 386 22.64 -17.62 15.19
C ARG A 386 23.03 -16.18 15.00
#